data_AF-A0A9D8SDQ3-F1
#
_entry.id   AF-A0A9D8SDQ3-F1
#
_cell.length_a   1.000
_cell.length_b   1.000
_cell.length_c   1.000
_cell.angle_alpha   90.00
_cell.angle_beta   90.00
_cell.angle_gamma   90.00
#
_symmetry.space_group_name_H-M   'P 1'
#
loop_
_entity.id
_entity.type
_entity.pdbx_description
1 polymer ?
#
loop_
_entity_poly.entity_id
_entity_poly.type
_entity_poly.pdbx_seq_one_letter_code
_entity_poly.pdbx_strand_id
1 'polypeptide(L)'
;MNNKVFSSFCLNALSVRSLYMWGTYGKKITENLISSKKKQYPNRYSESRLSLLRKNIDGETVGCDCTGLIKWALWTNGDLDAPIRYNAATDRGTGGLYREAKEKGIISTLPELPGTVVYKEGHVGVYIGDGNVIECTLGSRGDGIVKTKLHDTNWTHWLKVPEIDYIETTREPDILPADKPLHETLTDNQKKISFLKKLKKIILKN
;
A
#
# COMPACT_ATOMS: atom_id res chain seq x y z
N MET A 1 -14.46 3.32 -0.20
CA MET A 1 -13.73 2.53 -1.23
C MET A 1 -13.61 1.10 -0.72
N ASN A 2 -13.53 0.09 -1.59
CA ASN A 2 -13.30 -1.28 -1.13
C ASN A 2 -11.81 -1.62 -0.97
N ASN A 3 -11.50 -2.71 -0.28
CA ASN A 3 -10.14 -3.16 0.01
C ASN A 3 -9.31 -3.49 -1.23
N LYS A 4 -9.93 -3.87 -2.36
CA LYS A 4 -9.22 -4.12 -3.63
C LYS A 4 -8.70 -2.83 -4.27
N VAL A 5 -9.51 -1.76 -4.24
CA VAL A 5 -9.08 -0.43 -4.68
C VAL A 5 -7.96 0.07 -3.77
N PHE A 6 -8.11 -0.10 -2.45
CA PHE A 6 -7.10 0.32 -1.48
C PHE A 6 -5.76 -0.41 -1.67
N SER A 7 -5.76 -1.73 -1.82
CA SER A 7 -4.53 -2.48 -2.03
C SER A 7 -3.85 -2.12 -3.36
N SER A 8 -4.64 -1.91 -4.43
CA SER A 8 -4.15 -1.46 -5.73
C SER A 8 -3.52 -0.06 -5.65
N PHE A 9 -4.16 0.86 -4.93
CA PHE A 9 -3.60 2.18 -4.66
C PHE A 9 -2.21 2.08 -3.99
N CYS A 10 -2.09 1.27 -2.94
CA CYS A 10 -0.81 1.10 -2.24
C CYS A 10 0.27 0.48 -3.14
N LEU A 11 -0.09 -0.48 -3.99
CA LEU A 11 0.84 -1.04 -4.98
C LEU A 11 1.29 0.01 -5.99
N ASN A 12 0.36 0.80 -6.53
CA ASN A 12 0.69 1.85 -7.49
C ASN A 12 1.55 2.96 -6.85
N ALA A 13 1.35 3.23 -5.56
CA ALA A 13 2.13 4.24 -4.83
C ALA A 13 3.63 3.91 -4.75
N LEU A 14 4.04 2.65 -4.97
CA LEU A 14 5.46 2.28 -5.12
C LEU A 14 6.13 2.92 -6.34
N SER A 15 5.35 3.27 -7.37
CA SER A 15 5.86 3.93 -8.58
C SER A 15 6.05 5.43 -8.39
N VAL A 16 5.57 5.99 -7.26
CA VAL A 16 5.74 7.39 -6.93
C VAL A 16 7.03 7.58 -6.16
N ARG A 17 7.87 8.51 -6.61
CA ARG A 17 9.07 8.89 -5.86
C ARG A 17 8.66 9.54 -4.53
N SER A 18 9.00 8.88 -3.44
CA SER A 18 8.58 9.30 -2.11
C SER A 18 9.75 9.34 -1.13
N LEU A 19 9.61 10.17 -0.10
CA LEU A 19 10.50 10.22 1.06
C LEU A 19 9.66 10.27 2.33
N TYR A 20 10.18 9.69 3.41
CA TYR A 20 9.50 9.71 4.69
C TYR A 20 9.36 11.12 5.29
N MET A 21 8.15 11.62 5.48
CA MET A 21 7.91 12.90 6.15
C MET A 21 6.83 12.74 7.21
N TRP A 22 7.25 12.79 8.48
CA TRP A 22 6.34 12.70 9.63
C TRP A 22 5.23 13.76 9.55
N GLY A 23 3.98 13.31 9.63
CA GLY A 23 2.78 14.14 9.58
C GLY A 23 2.34 14.51 8.16
N THR A 24 2.75 13.78 7.13
CA THR A 24 2.40 14.05 5.72
C THR A 24 1.78 12.82 5.04
N TYR A 25 1.17 13.01 3.87
CA TYR A 25 0.24 12.06 3.26
C TYR A 25 0.24 12.16 1.72
N GLY A 26 1.39 11.94 1.08
CA GLY A 26 1.51 11.99 -0.38
C GLY A 26 1.58 13.41 -0.98
N LYS A 27 1.95 14.42 -0.17
CA LYS A 27 2.07 15.80 -0.67
C LYS A 27 3.44 16.03 -1.29
N LYS A 28 3.50 16.73 -2.43
CA LYS A 28 4.74 17.19 -3.05
C LYS A 28 5.60 17.95 -2.02
N ILE A 29 6.88 17.61 -1.96
CA ILE A 29 7.83 18.23 -1.04
C ILE A 29 8.12 19.66 -1.52
N THR A 30 7.92 20.62 -0.62
CA THR A 30 8.18 22.04 -0.85
C THR A 30 8.80 22.65 0.40
N GLU A 31 9.49 23.78 0.28
CA GLU A 31 10.08 24.46 1.45
C GLU A 31 9.01 24.84 2.47
N ASN A 32 7.82 25.24 2.01
CA ASN A 32 6.68 25.56 2.88
C ASN A 32 6.20 24.33 3.67
N LEU A 33 6.11 23.16 3.02
CA LEU A 33 5.73 21.92 3.69
C LEU A 33 6.79 21.50 4.73
N ILE A 34 8.07 21.56 4.36
CA ILE A 34 9.20 21.24 5.26
C ILE A 34 9.18 22.16 6.48
N SER A 35 9.11 23.47 6.27
CA SER A 35 9.10 24.47 7.35
C SER A 35 7.90 24.30 8.28
N SER A 36 6.71 24.06 7.71
CA SER A 36 5.49 23.79 8.47
C SER A 36 5.63 22.55 9.36
N LYS A 37 6.15 21.44 8.81
CA LYS A 37 6.28 20.18 9.55
C LYS A 37 7.41 20.20 10.58
N LYS A 38 8.52 20.90 10.31
CA LYS A 38 9.57 21.15 11.31
C LYS A 38 9.03 21.95 12.49
N LYS A 39 8.23 23.00 12.23
CA LYS A 39 7.58 23.79 13.29
C LYS A 39 6.60 22.93 14.10
N GLN A 40 5.83 22.08 13.42
CA GLN A 40 4.84 21.22 14.07
C GLN A 40 5.47 20.09 14.89
N TYR A 41 6.57 19.50 14.39
CA TYR A 41 7.22 18.33 14.98
C TYR A 41 8.75 18.51 15.03
N PRO A 42 9.29 19.42 15.85
CA PRO A 42 10.71 19.80 15.81
C PRO A 42 11.66 18.61 16.02
N ASN A 43 11.26 17.63 16.83
CA ASN A 43 12.05 16.44 17.16
C ASN A 43 12.01 15.34 16.09
N ARG A 44 11.14 15.46 15.08
CA ARG A 44 11.03 14.47 13.98
C ARG A 44 11.86 14.84 12.75
N TYR A 45 12.39 16.06 12.71
CA TYR A 45 13.12 16.62 11.58
C TYR A 45 14.49 17.09 12.02
N SER A 46 15.48 16.20 12.02
CA SER A 46 16.89 16.55 12.21
C SER A 46 17.41 17.42 11.07
N GLU A 47 18.53 18.12 11.27
CA GLU A 47 19.16 18.91 10.20
C GLU A 47 19.51 18.05 8.98
N SER A 48 20.04 16.84 9.20
CA SER A 48 20.30 15.90 8.09
C SER A 48 19.03 15.53 7.32
N ARG A 49 17.90 15.36 8.01
CA ARG A 49 16.61 15.09 7.36
C ARG A 49 16.15 16.29 6.55
N LEU A 50 16.23 17.50 7.12
CA LEU A 50 15.88 18.73 6.43
C LEU A 50 16.72 18.94 5.18
N SER A 51 18.04 18.73 5.26
CA SER A 51 18.94 18.83 4.11
C SER A 51 18.57 17.85 2.99
N LEU A 52 18.26 16.59 3.32
CA LEU A 52 17.82 15.60 2.34
C LEU A 52 16.51 16.02 1.68
N LEU A 53 15.49 16.37 2.47
CA LEU A 53 14.18 16.79 1.95
C LEU A 53 14.30 18.00 1.01
N ARG A 54 15.13 18.99 1.36
CA ARG A 54 15.38 20.18 0.53
C ARG A 54 16.07 19.85 -0.80
N LYS A 55 17.01 18.90 -0.80
CA LYS A 55 17.65 18.41 -2.04
C LYS A 55 16.67 17.73 -2.99
N ASN A 56 15.52 17.28 -2.48
CA ASN A 56 14.47 16.59 -3.23
C ASN A 56 13.23 17.46 -3.50
N ILE A 57 13.35 18.79 -3.43
CA ILE A 57 12.34 19.71 -3.95
C ILE A 57 12.54 19.82 -5.46
N ASP A 58 11.88 18.94 -6.20
CA ASP A 58 12.03 18.80 -7.66
C ASP A 58 10.70 18.81 -8.42
N GLY A 59 9.62 19.13 -7.72
CA GLY A 59 8.29 19.17 -8.30
C GLY A 59 7.58 17.82 -8.38
N GLU A 60 8.24 16.68 -8.10
CA GLU A 60 7.63 15.35 -8.22
C GLU A 60 7.71 14.51 -6.94
N THR A 61 8.78 14.64 -6.14
CA THR A 61 8.92 13.84 -4.91
C THR A 61 7.83 14.18 -3.90
N VAL A 62 7.18 13.15 -3.34
CA VAL A 62 6.16 13.32 -2.30
C VAL A 62 6.67 12.95 -0.91
N GLY A 63 6.23 13.70 0.09
CA GLY A 63 6.38 13.36 1.51
C GLY A 63 5.20 12.52 1.99
N CYS A 64 5.49 11.40 2.65
CA CYS A 64 4.47 10.54 3.26
C CYS A 64 4.98 9.94 4.57
N ASP A 65 4.10 9.60 5.50
CA ASP A 65 4.41 8.68 6.62
C ASP A 65 3.51 7.42 6.56
N CYS A 66 3.64 6.53 7.55
CA CYS A 66 2.95 5.24 7.54
C CYS A 66 1.42 5.36 7.56
N THR A 67 0.84 6.22 8.42
CA THR A 67 -0.62 6.46 8.37
C THR A 67 -1.00 7.39 7.23
N GLY A 68 -0.06 8.23 6.79
CA GLY A 68 -0.16 9.10 5.64
C GLY A 68 -0.46 8.35 4.36
N LEU A 69 0.10 7.15 4.17
CA LEU A 69 -0.21 6.30 3.02
C LEU A 69 -1.69 5.89 3.01
N ILE A 70 -2.22 5.53 4.18
CA ILE A 70 -3.64 5.17 4.35
C ILE A 70 -4.54 6.38 4.12
N LYS A 71 -4.18 7.52 4.73
CA LYS A 71 -4.90 8.79 4.58
C LYS A 71 -4.89 9.27 3.14
N TRP A 72 -3.76 9.13 2.44
CA TRP A 72 -3.65 9.49 1.03
C TRP A 72 -4.65 8.70 0.18
N ALA A 73 -4.75 7.39 0.38
CA ALA A 73 -5.75 6.57 -0.30
C ALA A 73 -7.19 7.02 0.01
N LEU A 74 -7.50 7.25 1.29
CA LEU A 74 -8.84 7.69 1.73
C LEU A 74 -9.21 9.07 1.15
N TRP A 75 -8.27 10.00 1.15
CA TRP A 75 -8.49 11.41 0.77
C TRP A 75 -8.45 11.66 -0.73
N THR A 76 -8.18 10.60 -1.49
CA THR A 76 -8.25 10.57 -2.95
C THR A 76 -9.23 9.52 -3.47
N ASN A 77 -9.92 8.80 -2.57
CA ASN A 77 -10.77 7.66 -2.91
C ASN A 77 -10.06 6.59 -3.77
N GLY A 78 -8.77 6.37 -3.52
CA GLY A 78 -7.96 5.35 -4.18
C GLY A 78 -7.39 5.75 -5.55
N ASP A 79 -7.39 7.04 -5.89
CA ASP A 79 -6.82 7.58 -7.13
C ASP A 79 -5.56 8.41 -6.83
N LEU A 80 -4.38 7.97 -7.30
CA LEU A 80 -3.12 8.69 -7.03
C LEU A 80 -3.06 10.08 -7.68
N ASP A 81 -3.80 10.29 -8.77
CA ASP A 81 -3.80 11.55 -9.52
C ASP A 81 -4.88 12.53 -9.03
N ALA A 82 -5.82 12.05 -8.21
CA ALA A 82 -6.86 12.90 -7.66
C ALA A 82 -6.30 13.88 -6.62
N PRO A 83 -6.87 15.11 -6.54
CA PRO A 83 -6.45 16.08 -5.54
C PRO A 83 -6.79 15.58 -4.12
N ILE A 84 -5.80 15.63 -3.23
CA ILE A 84 -5.95 15.22 -1.84
C ILE A 84 -6.91 16.18 -1.11
N ARG A 85 -8.03 15.65 -0.62
CA ARG A 85 -9.02 16.38 0.19
C ARG A 85 -8.89 16.03 1.67
N TYR A 86 -8.31 16.93 2.45
CA TYR A 86 -8.16 16.74 3.90
C TYR A 86 -9.51 16.45 4.57
N ASN A 87 -9.53 15.46 5.46
CA ASN A 87 -10.71 15.11 6.24
C ASN A 87 -10.32 14.81 7.70
N ALA A 88 -10.73 15.68 8.62
CA ALA A 88 -10.42 15.57 10.04
C ALA A 88 -10.95 14.27 10.68
N ALA A 89 -12.08 13.73 10.21
CA ALA A 89 -12.67 12.49 10.75
C ALA A 89 -11.79 11.25 10.51
N THR A 90 -10.87 11.33 9.55
CA THR A 90 -9.95 10.24 9.19
C THR A 90 -8.48 10.61 9.40
N ASP A 91 -8.18 11.78 9.97
CA ASP A 91 -6.81 12.18 10.30
C ASP A 91 -6.33 11.54 11.61
N ARG A 92 -6.01 10.25 11.51
CA ARG A 92 -5.65 9.42 12.66
C ARG A 92 -4.16 9.05 12.64
N GLY A 93 -3.55 9.08 13.82
CA GLY A 93 -2.27 8.41 14.07
C GLY A 93 -2.44 6.91 14.22
N THR A 94 -1.32 6.18 14.34
CA THR A 94 -1.30 4.71 14.43
C THR A 94 -2.17 4.18 15.56
N GLY A 95 -2.08 4.77 16.76
CA GLY A 95 -2.92 4.39 17.89
C GLY A 95 -4.41 4.72 17.70
N GLY A 96 -4.74 5.75 16.92
CA GLY A 96 -6.13 6.08 16.57
C GLY A 96 -6.73 5.02 15.65
N LEU A 97 -6.00 4.64 14.58
CA LEU A 97 -6.40 3.54 13.68
C LEU A 97 -6.66 2.25 14.46
N TYR A 98 -5.77 1.89 15.39
CA TYR A 98 -5.93 0.68 16.20
C TYR A 98 -7.15 0.72 17.13
N ARG A 99 -7.37 1.83 17.83
CA ARG A 99 -8.52 1.97 18.75
C ARG A 99 -9.86 1.94 18.01
N GLU A 100 -9.97 2.63 16.88
CA GLU A 100 -11.23 2.80 16.15
C GLU A 100 -11.59 1.60 15.27
N ALA A 101 -10.63 0.75 14.91
CA ALA A 101 -10.90 -0.47 14.17
C ALA A 101 -11.87 -1.38 14.95
N LYS A 102 -13.02 -1.66 14.35
CA LYS A 102 -14.04 -2.56 14.91
C LYS A 102 -13.65 -4.02 14.78
N GLU A 103 -12.89 -4.35 13.75
CA GLU A 103 -12.38 -5.69 13.48
C GLU A 103 -10.86 -5.65 13.42
N LYS A 104 -10.23 -6.43 14.30
CA LYS A 104 -8.78 -6.52 14.49
C LYS A 104 -8.45 -7.84 15.20
N GLY A 105 -7.21 -8.28 15.06
CA GLY A 105 -6.73 -9.52 15.68
C GLY A 105 -5.22 -9.52 15.87
N ILE A 106 -4.70 -10.53 16.55
CA ILE A 106 -3.26 -10.74 16.68
C ILE A 106 -2.66 -11.11 15.32
N ILE A 107 -1.39 -10.77 15.08
CA ILE A 107 -0.79 -10.93 13.74
C ILE A 107 -0.82 -12.38 13.22
N SER A 108 -0.76 -13.37 14.12
CA SER A 108 -0.80 -14.79 13.76
C SER A 108 -2.14 -15.24 13.16
N THR A 109 -3.20 -14.44 13.29
CA THR A 109 -4.50 -14.68 12.68
C THR A 109 -4.79 -13.77 11.49
N LEU A 110 -3.76 -13.11 10.93
CA LEU A 110 -3.91 -12.25 9.76
C LEU A 110 -4.62 -13.01 8.62
N PRO A 111 -5.79 -12.54 8.15
CA PRO A 111 -6.46 -13.17 7.02
C PRO A 111 -5.69 -12.92 5.72
N GLU A 112 -5.81 -13.85 4.76
CA GLU A 112 -5.33 -13.66 3.38
C GLU A 112 -6.27 -12.70 2.63
N LEU A 113 -6.29 -11.45 3.09
CA LEU A 113 -7.19 -10.39 2.64
C LEU A 113 -6.38 -9.11 2.37
N PRO A 114 -5.96 -8.88 1.12
CA PRO A 114 -5.28 -7.64 0.73
C PRO A 114 -6.08 -6.39 1.11
N GLY A 115 -5.37 -5.34 1.53
CA GLY A 115 -5.96 -4.11 2.08
C GLY A 115 -6.16 -4.13 3.60
N THR A 116 -5.90 -5.25 4.27
CA THR A 116 -5.82 -5.31 5.73
C THR A 116 -4.61 -4.51 6.22
N VAL A 117 -4.76 -3.72 7.27
CA VAL A 117 -3.63 -2.98 7.86
C VAL A 117 -2.94 -3.85 8.89
N VAL A 118 -1.62 -3.98 8.80
CA VAL A 118 -0.77 -4.59 9.82
C VAL A 118 -0.25 -3.52 10.76
N TYR A 119 -0.17 -3.83 12.05
CA TYR A 119 0.07 -2.87 13.11
C TYR A 119 1.08 -3.40 14.12
N LYS A 120 1.94 -2.50 14.56
CA LYS A 120 2.62 -2.56 15.86
C LYS A 120 2.55 -1.19 16.48
N GLU A 121 2.84 -1.08 17.77
CA GLU A 121 2.86 0.23 18.41
C GLU A 121 3.78 1.21 17.65
N GLY A 122 3.24 2.36 17.29
CA GLY A 122 3.95 3.40 16.56
C GLY A 122 4.09 3.21 15.05
N HIS A 123 3.66 2.08 14.45
CA HIS A 123 3.85 1.84 13.02
C HIS A 123 2.74 1.00 12.37
N VAL A 124 2.48 1.25 11.09
CA VAL A 124 1.50 0.50 10.29
C VAL A 124 2.02 0.23 8.88
N GLY A 125 1.47 -0.81 8.26
CA GLY A 125 1.63 -1.12 6.84
C GLY A 125 0.33 -1.71 6.28
N VAL A 126 0.25 -1.85 4.97
CA VAL A 126 -0.91 -2.43 4.28
C VAL A 126 -0.51 -3.79 3.70
N TYR A 127 -1.14 -4.85 4.18
CA TYR A 127 -0.96 -6.19 3.64
C TYR A 127 -1.51 -6.27 2.21
N ILE A 128 -0.72 -6.76 1.26
CA ILE A 128 -1.13 -6.88 -0.15
C ILE A 128 -1.23 -8.32 -0.65
N GLY A 129 -1.14 -9.29 0.26
CA GLY A 129 -1.20 -10.72 -0.06
C GLY A 129 0.18 -11.37 -0.16
N ASP A 130 0.18 -12.71 -0.11
CA ASP A 130 1.36 -13.57 -0.27
C ASP A 130 2.55 -13.16 0.62
N GLY A 131 2.26 -12.78 1.88
CA GLY A 131 3.28 -12.40 2.85
C GLY A 131 3.99 -11.07 2.54
N ASN A 132 3.39 -10.17 1.77
CA ASN A 132 3.98 -8.86 1.44
C ASN A 132 3.19 -7.69 2.02
N VAL A 133 3.90 -6.61 2.35
CA VAL A 133 3.36 -5.39 2.94
C VAL A 133 3.86 -4.17 2.17
N ILE A 134 2.99 -3.18 1.94
CA ILE A 134 3.38 -1.84 1.54
C ILE A 134 3.35 -0.94 2.76
N GLU A 135 4.47 -0.29 3.05
CA GLU A 135 4.60 0.60 4.20
C GLU A 135 5.39 1.85 3.82
N CYS A 136 5.12 2.97 4.50
CA CYS A 136 6.00 4.13 4.43
C CYS A 136 6.88 4.16 5.69
N THR A 137 8.20 4.02 5.52
CA THR A 137 9.14 3.83 6.62
C THR A 137 10.38 4.72 6.50
N LEU A 138 11.12 4.84 7.60
CA LEU A 138 12.42 5.49 7.65
C LEU A 138 13.39 4.59 8.44
N GLY A 139 14.44 4.10 7.79
CA GLY A 139 15.46 3.27 8.40
C GLY A 139 16.15 2.34 7.41
N SER A 140 16.69 1.23 7.91
CA SER A 140 17.43 0.25 7.10
C SER A 140 16.62 -0.39 5.97
N ARG A 141 15.29 -0.37 6.06
CA ARG A 141 14.38 -0.96 5.08
C ARG A 141 13.88 0.02 4.02
N GLY A 142 14.14 1.32 4.19
CA GLY A 142 13.68 2.32 3.25
C GLY A 142 13.57 3.72 3.82
N ASP A 143 13.32 4.65 2.90
CA ASP A 143 13.02 6.04 3.18
C ASP A 143 11.87 6.49 2.25
N GLY A 144 10.65 6.38 2.74
CA GLY A 144 9.43 6.56 1.94
C GLY A 144 8.64 5.26 1.80
N ILE A 145 7.84 5.17 0.75
CA ILE A 145 6.95 4.05 0.45
C ILE A 145 7.76 2.89 -0.14
N VAL A 146 7.71 1.74 0.51
CA VAL A 146 8.46 0.54 0.13
C VAL A 146 7.58 -0.71 0.24
N LYS A 147 8.01 -1.77 -0.47
CA LYS A 147 7.46 -3.12 -0.32
C LYS A 147 8.40 -3.95 0.55
N THR A 148 7.87 -4.55 1.61
CA THR A 148 8.62 -5.42 2.53
C THR A 148 7.92 -6.77 2.68
N LYS A 149 8.62 -7.76 3.26
CA LYS A 149 7.99 -9.00 3.70
C LYS A 149 7.29 -8.78 5.03
N LEU A 150 6.17 -9.49 5.23
CA LEU A 150 5.42 -9.46 6.48
C LEU A 150 6.32 -9.76 7.69
N HIS A 151 7.24 -10.73 7.55
CA HIS A 151 8.15 -11.12 8.61
C HIS A 151 9.35 -10.18 8.83
N ASP A 152 9.58 -9.19 7.95
CA ASP A 152 10.69 -8.22 8.13
C ASP A 152 10.42 -7.25 9.28
N THR A 153 9.18 -7.20 9.75
CA THR A 153 8.75 -6.38 10.89
C THR A 153 8.02 -7.25 11.90
N ASN A 154 8.33 -7.04 13.19
CA ASN A 154 7.61 -7.65 14.31
C ASN A 154 6.23 -6.98 14.49
N TRP A 155 5.34 -7.16 13.51
CA TRP A 155 3.93 -6.76 13.63
C TRP A 155 3.29 -7.52 14.79
N THR A 156 2.39 -6.89 15.53
CA THR A 156 1.71 -7.52 16.67
C THR A 156 0.25 -7.80 16.37
N HIS A 157 -0.38 -6.97 15.54
CA HIS A 157 -1.81 -7.07 15.23
C HIS A 157 -2.08 -6.76 13.76
N TRP A 158 -3.30 -7.07 13.34
CA TRP A 158 -3.90 -6.57 12.11
C TRP A 158 -5.22 -5.86 12.43
N LEU A 159 -5.68 -4.98 11.55
CA LEU A 159 -6.92 -4.22 11.71
C LEU A 159 -7.57 -3.90 10.35
N LYS A 160 -8.89 -3.77 10.35
CA LYS A 160 -9.68 -3.23 9.23
C LYS A 160 -10.01 -1.76 9.48
N VAL A 161 -9.71 -0.92 8.48
CA VAL A 161 -9.99 0.52 8.53
C VAL A 161 -11.50 0.75 8.30
N PRO A 162 -12.23 1.43 9.19
CA PRO A 162 -13.70 1.54 9.12
C PRO A 162 -14.27 2.11 7.80
N GLU A 163 -13.51 2.93 7.10
CA GLU A 163 -13.90 3.61 5.85
C GLU A 163 -13.63 2.77 4.59
N ILE A 164 -13.11 1.55 4.78
CA ILE A 164 -12.80 0.61 3.71
C ILE A 164 -13.81 -0.53 3.77
N ASP A 165 -14.49 -0.76 2.65
CA ASP A 165 -15.39 -1.89 2.50
C ASP A 165 -14.56 -3.14 2.22
N TYR A 166 -14.47 -4.04 3.19
CA TYR A 166 -13.73 -5.29 3.05
C TYR A 166 -14.60 -6.35 2.41
N ILE A 167 -14.36 -6.60 1.13
CA ILE A 167 -14.98 -7.69 0.38
C ILE A 167 -14.04 -8.88 0.40
N GLU A 168 -14.49 -9.98 1.00
CA GLU A 168 -13.78 -11.25 0.92
C GLU A 168 -13.84 -11.73 -0.52
N THR A 169 -12.68 -12.06 -1.08
CA THR A 169 -12.70 -12.85 -2.30
C THR A 169 -12.90 -14.26 -1.80
N THR A 170 -14.12 -14.80 -1.91
CA THR A 170 -14.25 -16.25 -1.97
C THR A 170 -13.32 -16.65 -3.10
N ARG A 171 -12.15 -17.21 -2.78
CA ARG A 171 -11.60 -18.21 -3.67
C ARG A 171 -12.75 -19.20 -3.75
N GLU A 172 -13.48 -19.21 -4.86
CA GLU A 172 -14.12 -20.47 -5.21
C GLU A 172 -13.00 -21.49 -5.01
N PRO A 173 -13.19 -22.53 -4.18
CA PRO A 173 -12.24 -23.61 -4.20
C PRO A 173 -12.05 -23.95 -5.68
N ASP A 174 -10.81 -24.22 -6.11
CA ASP A 174 -10.60 -24.91 -7.37
C ASP A 174 -11.32 -26.26 -7.23
N ILE A 175 -12.64 -26.25 -7.41
CA ILE A 175 -13.41 -27.40 -7.78
C ILE A 175 -12.93 -27.59 -9.20
N LEU A 176 -11.84 -28.35 -9.34
CA LEU A 176 -11.64 -29.15 -10.54
C LEU A 176 -13.02 -29.72 -10.84
N PRO A 177 -13.65 -29.39 -11.98
CA PRO A 177 -14.97 -29.88 -12.28
C PRO A 177 -14.91 -31.40 -12.12
N ALA A 178 -15.57 -31.90 -11.08
CA ALA A 178 -15.79 -33.32 -10.92
C ALA A 178 -16.50 -33.74 -12.21
N ASP A 179 -15.89 -34.71 -12.90
CA ASP A 179 -16.44 -35.40 -14.06
C ASP A 179 -16.45 -34.65 -15.40
N LYS A 180 -15.30 -34.11 -15.84
CA LYS A 180 -15.02 -34.00 -17.29
C LYS A 180 -13.94 -35.01 -17.72
N PRO A 181 -14.20 -35.87 -18.72
CA PRO A 181 -13.24 -36.87 -19.16
C PRO A 181 -11.92 -36.22 -19.58
N LEU A 182 -10.81 -36.86 -19.19
CA LEU A 182 -9.41 -36.43 -19.29
C LEU A 182 -8.92 -36.06 -20.72
N HIS A 183 -9.78 -36.15 -21.73
CA HIS A 183 -9.42 -36.01 -23.14
C HIS A 183 -9.75 -34.62 -23.74
N GLU A 184 -10.47 -33.74 -23.04
CA GLU A 184 -10.91 -32.44 -23.61
C GLU A 184 -10.11 -31.22 -23.11
N THR A 185 -9.30 -31.36 -22.06
CA THR A 185 -8.54 -30.24 -21.46
C THR A 185 -7.16 -29.99 -22.10
N LEU A 186 -6.64 -30.96 -22.88
CA LEU A 186 -5.34 -30.82 -23.57
C LEU A 186 -5.42 -29.88 -24.77
N THR A 187 -6.54 -29.85 -25.49
CA THR A 187 -6.67 -29.06 -26.73
C THR A 187 -6.72 -27.56 -26.48
N ASP A 188 -7.28 -27.13 -25.34
CA ASP A 188 -7.48 -25.71 -25.07
C ASP A 188 -6.20 -25.03 -24.55
N ASN A 189 -5.42 -25.73 -23.73
CA ASN A 189 -4.08 -25.28 -23.34
C ASN A 189 -3.12 -25.26 -24.54
N GLN A 190 -3.21 -26.23 -25.46
CA GLN A 190 -2.42 -26.19 -26.70
C GLN A 190 -2.81 -25.03 -27.62
N LYS A 191 -4.11 -24.72 -27.75
CA LYS A 191 -4.59 -23.54 -28.48
C LYS A 191 -4.10 -22.23 -27.85
N LYS A 192 -4.17 -22.11 -26.52
CA LYS A 192 -3.68 -20.93 -25.78
C LYS A 192 -2.17 -20.73 -25.94
N ILE A 193 -1.38 -21.80 -25.84
CA ILE A 193 0.08 -21.76 -26.06
C ILE A 193 0.41 -21.42 -27.52
N SER A 194 -0.34 -21.96 -28.49
CA SER A 194 -0.19 -21.65 -29.92
C SER A 194 -0.46 -20.16 -30.20
N PHE A 195 -1.55 -19.62 -29.64
CA PHE A 195 -1.90 -18.20 -29.76
C PHE A 195 -0.82 -17.27 -29.17
N LEU A 196 -0.32 -17.59 -27.98
CA LEU A 196 0.75 -16.82 -27.32
C LEU A 196 2.08 -16.87 -28.10
N LYS A 197 2.42 -18.02 -28.70
CA LYS A 197 3.59 -18.14 -29.59
C LYS A 197 3.43 -17.28 -30.85
N LYS A 198 2.22 -17.22 -31.42
CA LYS A 198 1.92 -16.40 -32.62
C LYS A 198 2.03 -14.91 -32.31
N LEU A 199 1.51 -14.46 -31.17
CA LEU A 199 1.63 -13.08 -30.68
C LEU A 199 3.07 -12.63 -30.46
N LYS A 200 3.91 -13.45 -29.82
CA LYS A 200 5.34 -13.13 -29.63
C LYS A 200 6.09 -12.96 -30.97
N LYS A 201 5.73 -13.74 -31.99
CA LYS A 201 6.36 -13.67 -33.32
C LYS A 201 5.97 -12.42 -34.10
N ILE A 202 4.81 -11.82 -33.80
CA ILE A 202 4.35 -10.55 -34.38
C ILE A 202 5.06 -9.36 -33.71
N ILE A 203 5.23 -9.41 -32.39
CA ILE A 203 5.88 -8.34 -31.62
C ILE A 203 7.38 -8.23 -31.93
N LEU A 204 8.05 -9.34 -32.28
CA LEU A 204 9.48 -9.38 -32.58
C LEU A 204 9.85 -9.04 -34.04
N LYS A 205 8.88 -8.66 -34.88
CA LYS A 205 9.09 -8.33 -36.30
C LYS A 205 8.82 -6.86 -36.65
N ASN A 206 8.56 -6.01 -35.66
CA ASN A 206 8.45 -4.56 -35.78
C ASN A 206 9.51 -3.88 -34.94
#